data_AF-A0A0J7IVU8-F1
#
_entry.id   AF-A0A0J7IVU8-F1
#
_cell.length_a   1.000
_cell.length_b   1.000
_cell.length_c   1.000
_cell.angle_alpha   90.00
_cell.angle_beta   90.00
_cell.angle_gamma   90.00
#
_symmetry.space_group_name_H-M   'P 1'
#
loop_
_entity.id
_entity.type
_entity.pdbx_description
1 polymer ?
#
loop_
_entity_poly.entity_id
_entity_poly.type
_entity_poly.pdbx_seq_one_letter_code
_entity_poly.pdbx_strand_id
1 'polypeptide(L)'
;MEKFTSFQFPPLEKTVKSAGVNLSYKFGMQTSKPLVNKDKLEPSFNEIADNMGVPTLSSLIITNKEGKSFEFVDCIMTVNQEKNIVTTALQGRDGTIKEYISKGDYNISIMLGVVNYADIYIPNIITGLGTDVTYASAEYPLERIREFHEILASEETLSVASPFLSIFKIESAVVKSYALEQETFGNRQSIKIEMLSDYPYEIKLKEQKDVEVKK
;
A
#
# COMPACT_ATOMS: atom_id res chain seq x y z
N MET A 1 -21.21 12.58 84.15
CA MET A 1 -21.72 13.94 83.87
C MET A 1 -21.51 14.19 82.38
N GLU A 2 -22.51 13.83 81.57
CA GLU A 2 -22.43 13.86 80.11
C GLU A 2 -22.59 15.30 79.59
N LYS A 3 -21.67 15.73 78.72
CA LYS A 3 -21.74 17.03 78.03
C LYS A 3 -22.59 16.88 76.77
N PHE A 4 -23.75 17.51 76.75
CA PHE A 4 -24.53 17.72 75.53
C PHE A 4 -23.90 18.84 74.69
N THR A 5 -23.42 18.52 73.50
CA THR A 5 -23.06 19.50 72.47
C THR A 5 -24.30 19.83 71.64
N SER A 6 -24.73 21.09 71.69
CA SER A 6 -25.83 21.60 70.88
C SER A 6 -25.40 21.74 69.41
N PHE A 7 -26.04 21.02 68.51
CA PHE A 7 -25.89 21.21 67.07
C PHE A 7 -26.53 22.53 66.64
N GLN A 8 -25.72 23.47 66.11
CA GLN A 8 -26.24 24.66 65.43
C GLN A 8 -26.43 24.36 63.95
N PHE A 9 -27.65 24.57 63.44
CA PHE A 9 -27.93 24.48 62.01
C PHE A 9 -27.31 25.68 61.27
N PRO A 10 -26.65 25.47 60.12
CA PRO A 10 -26.08 26.56 59.34
C PRO A 10 -27.17 27.51 58.78
N PRO A 11 -26.81 28.76 58.47
CA PRO A 11 -27.75 29.80 58.03
C PRO A 11 -28.59 29.38 56.80
N LEU A 12 -29.90 29.65 56.87
CA LEU A 12 -30.91 29.21 55.90
C LEU A 12 -30.54 29.56 54.45
N GLU A 13 -29.93 30.71 54.20
CA GLU A 13 -29.53 31.14 52.85
C GLU A 13 -28.49 30.23 52.19
N LYS A 14 -27.54 29.67 52.96
CA LYS A 14 -26.54 28.74 52.44
C LYS A 14 -27.19 27.39 52.12
N THR A 15 -28.18 26.97 52.90
CA THR A 15 -28.96 25.75 52.67
C THR A 15 -29.87 25.87 51.44
N VAL A 16 -30.48 27.04 51.20
CA VAL A 16 -31.33 27.28 50.02
C VAL A 16 -30.50 27.35 48.74
N LYS A 17 -29.32 28.00 48.75
CA LYS A 17 -28.40 27.99 47.60
C LYS A 17 -27.87 26.59 47.30
N SER A 18 -27.51 25.82 48.34
CA SER A 18 -27.10 24.42 48.23
C SER A 18 -28.20 23.52 47.67
N ALA A 19 -29.44 23.68 48.17
CA ALA A 19 -30.61 22.96 47.69
C ALA A 19 -30.96 23.32 46.24
N GLY A 20 -30.84 24.60 45.86
CA GLY A 20 -31.02 25.08 44.49
C GLY A 20 -30.00 24.47 43.52
N VAL A 21 -28.72 24.43 43.89
CA VAL A 21 -27.67 23.79 43.09
C VAL A 21 -27.90 22.28 42.96
N ASN A 22 -28.31 21.60 44.04
CA ASN A 22 -28.65 20.18 44.02
C ASN A 22 -29.89 19.88 43.17
N LEU A 23 -30.92 20.73 43.23
CA LEU A 23 -32.09 20.61 42.35
C LEU A 23 -31.71 20.84 40.89
N SER A 24 -30.89 21.85 40.59
CA SER A 24 -30.45 22.10 39.21
C SER A 24 -29.59 20.96 38.64
N TYR A 25 -28.78 20.29 39.48
CA TYR A 25 -28.07 19.08 39.09
C TYR A 25 -29.02 17.89 38.89
N LYS A 26 -29.99 17.68 39.78
CA LYS A 26 -30.97 16.59 39.65
C LYS A 26 -31.88 16.75 38.43
N PHE A 27 -32.38 17.96 38.16
CA PHE A 27 -33.21 18.24 36.99
C PHE A 27 -32.38 18.33 35.71
N GLY A 28 -31.17 18.90 35.75
CA GLY A 28 -30.25 18.95 34.63
C GLY A 28 -29.78 17.57 34.15
N MET A 29 -29.58 16.63 35.09
CA MET A 29 -29.25 15.22 34.78
C MET A 29 -30.45 14.39 34.32
N GLN A 30 -31.68 14.77 34.66
CA GLN A 30 -32.88 14.11 34.12
C GLN A 30 -33.17 14.51 32.66
N THR A 31 -32.74 15.71 32.25
CA THR A 31 -32.85 16.18 30.86
C THR A 31 -31.59 15.99 30.03
N SER A 32 -30.48 15.58 30.64
CA SER A 32 -29.29 15.21 29.88
C SER A 32 -29.59 13.95 29.10
N LYS A 33 -29.72 14.09 27.78
CA LYS A 33 -29.68 12.95 26.86
C LYS A 33 -28.47 12.09 27.28
N PRO A 34 -28.62 10.75 27.40
CA PRO A 34 -27.49 9.90 27.71
C PRO A 34 -26.36 10.23 26.74
N LEU A 35 -25.12 10.17 27.20
CA LEU A 35 -23.95 10.31 26.32
C LEU A 35 -24.09 9.23 25.24
N VAL A 36 -24.63 9.61 24.09
CA VAL A 36 -24.66 8.75 22.92
C VAL A 36 -23.20 8.63 22.55
N ASN A 37 -22.70 7.41 22.60
CA ASN A 37 -21.32 7.15 22.27
C ASN A 37 -21.04 7.80 20.90
N LYS A 38 -20.06 8.71 20.84
CA LYS A 38 -19.60 9.23 19.55
C LYS A 38 -18.82 8.17 18.77
N ASP A 39 -18.83 6.92 19.21
CA ASP A 39 -18.46 5.73 18.44
C ASP A 39 -19.56 5.30 17.45
N LYS A 40 -20.17 6.29 16.80
CA LYS A 40 -20.62 6.16 15.42
C LYS A 40 -20.06 7.31 14.57
N LEU A 41 -18.77 7.61 14.75
CA LEU A 41 -17.92 7.44 13.57
C LEU A 41 -17.91 5.92 13.35
N GLU A 42 -18.97 5.41 12.72
CA GLU A 42 -18.73 4.29 11.84
C GLU A 42 -17.56 4.81 10.99
N PRO A 43 -16.38 4.15 10.96
CA PRO A 43 -15.61 4.30 9.76
C PRO A 43 -16.64 3.98 8.70
N SER A 44 -17.09 5.00 7.96
CA SER A 44 -17.69 4.72 6.69
C SER A 44 -16.53 4.03 5.99
N PHE A 45 -16.56 2.70 6.05
CA PHE A 45 -16.02 1.89 5.01
C PHE A 45 -16.79 2.42 3.81
N ASN A 46 -16.26 3.48 3.20
CA ASN A 46 -16.64 3.92 1.88
C ASN A 46 -16.49 2.64 1.08
N GLU A 47 -17.64 2.04 0.80
CA GLU A 47 -17.86 0.84 -0.01
C GLU A 47 -16.59 0.02 -0.22
N ILE A 48 -16.25 -0.88 0.71
CA ILE A 48 -15.38 -2.00 0.36
C ILE A 48 -16.23 -2.99 -0.47
N ALA A 49 -16.67 -2.55 -1.64
CA ALA A 49 -17.37 -3.39 -2.61
C ALA A 49 -16.39 -3.91 -3.67
N ASP A 50 -15.36 -3.15 -4.00
CA ASP A 50 -14.48 -3.49 -5.14
C ASP A 50 -13.41 -4.54 -4.83
N ASN A 51 -13.18 -4.88 -3.55
CA ASN A 51 -12.10 -5.80 -3.13
C ASN A 51 -12.59 -7.03 -2.35
N MET A 52 -13.91 -7.28 -2.30
CA MET A 52 -14.46 -8.46 -1.62
C MET A 52 -14.49 -9.65 -2.59
N GLY A 53 -13.52 -10.55 -2.48
CA GLY A 53 -13.52 -11.84 -3.19
C GLY A 53 -13.08 -11.78 -4.66
N VAL A 54 -12.43 -10.70 -5.10
CA VAL A 54 -11.84 -10.62 -6.44
C VAL A 54 -10.61 -11.54 -6.53
N PRO A 55 -10.46 -12.38 -7.57
CA PRO A 55 -9.24 -13.15 -7.78
C PRO A 55 -8.06 -12.19 -7.97
N THR A 56 -7.12 -12.16 -7.04
CA THR A 56 -6.09 -11.12 -6.92
C THR A 56 -4.86 -11.35 -7.79
N LEU A 57 -4.99 -11.98 -8.96
CA LEU A 57 -3.90 -11.98 -9.92
C LEU A 57 -3.79 -10.56 -10.48
N SER A 58 -2.60 -9.97 -10.37
CA SER A 58 -2.37 -8.61 -10.84
C SER A 58 -1.85 -8.70 -12.27
N SER A 59 -2.32 -7.80 -13.14
CA SER A 59 -1.67 -7.56 -14.42
C SER A 59 -0.42 -6.70 -14.21
N LEU A 60 0.54 -6.86 -15.12
CA LEU A 60 1.80 -6.13 -15.11
C LEU A 60 2.13 -5.70 -16.53
N ILE A 61 2.42 -4.42 -16.69
CA ILE A 61 2.91 -3.87 -17.95
C ILE A 61 4.33 -3.37 -17.70
N ILE A 62 5.27 -3.89 -18.47
CA ILE A 62 6.67 -3.45 -18.47
C ILE A 62 6.92 -2.72 -19.77
N THR A 63 7.41 -1.49 -19.69
CA THR A 63 7.74 -0.67 -20.86
C THR A 63 9.19 -0.22 -20.81
N ASN A 64 9.91 -0.47 -21.89
CA ASN A 64 11.26 0.06 -22.08
C ASN A 64 11.22 1.50 -22.60
N LYS A 65 12.30 2.28 -22.46
CA LYS A 65 12.36 3.67 -22.98
C LYS A 65 12.20 3.75 -24.49
N GLU A 66 12.57 2.69 -25.21
CA GLU A 66 12.33 2.55 -26.66
C GLU A 66 10.83 2.43 -27.03
N GLY A 67 9.93 2.34 -26.04
CA GLY A 67 8.49 2.26 -26.24
C GLY A 67 7.96 0.84 -26.47
N LYS A 68 8.81 -0.19 -26.44
CA LYS A 68 8.37 -1.59 -26.42
C LYS A 68 7.70 -1.90 -25.08
N SER A 69 6.41 -2.20 -25.12
CA SER A 69 5.61 -2.60 -23.96
C SER A 69 5.28 -4.09 -24.02
N PHE A 70 5.43 -4.77 -22.89
CA PHE A 70 5.00 -6.16 -22.72
C PHE A 70 3.99 -6.26 -21.57
N GLU A 71 2.85 -6.87 -21.85
CA GLU A 71 1.76 -7.06 -20.90
C GLU A 71 1.72 -8.51 -20.40
N PHE A 72 1.61 -8.66 -19.09
CA PHE A 72 1.35 -9.92 -18.41
C PHE A 72 -0.02 -9.86 -17.76
N VAL A 73 -0.86 -10.85 -18.07
CA VAL A 73 -2.19 -10.97 -17.48
C VAL A 73 -2.11 -11.52 -16.05
N ASP A 74 -1.24 -12.52 -15.85
CA ASP A 74 -1.07 -13.19 -14.56
C ASP A 74 0.35 -12.98 -14.02
N CYS A 75 0.47 -12.18 -12.95
CA CYS A 75 1.70 -12.13 -12.17
C CYS A 75 1.44 -12.19 -10.66
N ILE A 76 2.44 -12.71 -9.96
CA ILE A 76 2.53 -12.69 -8.50
C ILE A 76 3.76 -11.87 -8.14
N MET A 77 3.58 -10.89 -7.28
CA MET A 77 4.63 -9.93 -6.93
C MET A 77 4.84 -9.94 -5.43
N THR A 78 6.11 -9.89 -5.01
CA THR A 78 6.53 -9.70 -3.62
C THR A 78 7.33 -8.41 -3.55
N VAL A 79 6.93 -7.50 -2.67
CA VAL A 79 7.60 -6.22 -2.47
C VAL A 79 8.17 -6.17 -1.06
N ASN A 80 9.49 -6.06 -0.96
CA ASN A 80 10.21 -5.98 0.30
C ASN A 80 10.93 -4.64 0.41
N GLN A 81 10.93 -4.04 1.60
CA GLN A 81 11.71 -2.85 1.88
C GLN A 81 12.33 -2.92 3.26
N GLU A 82 13.64 -2.75 3.30
CA GLU A 82 14.38 -2.69 4.54
C GLU A 82 14.46 -1.25 5.06
N LYS A 83 14.36 -1.07 6.37
CA LYS A 83 14.61 0.22 7.03
C LYS A 83 15.94 0.12 7.75
N ASN A 84 16.84 1.05 7.49
CA ASN A 84 18.12 1.11 8.17
C ASN A 84 17.93 1.77 9.54
N ILE A 85 18.06 0.97 10.60
CA ILE A 85 17.88 1.40 11.99
C ILE A 85 19.11 0.95 12.80
N VAL A 86 19.82 1.93 13.37
CA VAL A 86 20.96 1.67 14.25
C VAL A 86 20.45 1.51 15.68
N THR A 87 20.83 0.42 16.35
CA THR A 87 20.41 0.16 17.73
C THR A 87 21.61 0.20 18.66
N THR A 88 21.64 1.18 19.56
CA THR A 88 22.72 1.35 20.54
C THR A 88 22.23 0.92 21.92
N ALA A 89 22.89 -0.08 22.50
CA ALA A 89 22.67 -0.46 23.89
C ALA A 89 23.38 0.54 24.82
N LEU A 90 22.70 0.98 25.88
CA LEU A 90 23.27 1.84 26.90
C LEU A 90 23.48 1.05 28.18
N GLN A 91 24.63 1.24 28.82
CA GLN A 91 24.92 0.59 30.11
C GLN A 91 24.00 1.16 31.20
N GLY A 92 23.46 0.28 32.05
CA GLY A 92 22.61 0.67 33.18
C GLY A 92 21.15 0.93 32.83
N ARG A 93 20.70 0.56 31.62
CA ARG A 93 19.29 0.64 31.23
C ARG A 93 18.87 -0.60 30.46
N ASP A 94 17.70 -1.12 30.77
CA ASP A 94 17.08 -2.17 29.96
C ASP A 94 16.54 -1.59 28.66
N GLY A 95 17.02 -2.11 27.53
CA GLY A 95 16.61 -1.70 26.18
C GLY A 95 17.74 -1.08 25.35
N THR A 96 17.39 -0.67 24.13
CA THR A 96 18.30 -0.03 23.17
C THR A 96 17.68 1.28 22.67
N ILE A 97 18.53 2.28 22.40
CA ILE A 97 18.11 3.46 21.63
C ILE A 97 18.12 3.06 20.17
N LYS A 98 17.00 3.27 19.47
CA LYS A 98 16.87 3.02 18.04
C LYS A 98 16.91 4.35 17.29
N GLU A 99 17.88 4.51 16.42
CA GLU A 99 18.01 5.66 15.53
C GLU A 99 17.61 5.24 14.11
N TYR A 100 16.65 5.96 13.54
CA TYR A 100 16.27 5.75 12.15
C TYR A 100 17.22 6.54 11.26
N ILE A 101 17.96 5.83 10.40
CA ILE A 101 18.94 6.43 9.48
C ILE A 101 18.27 6.71 8.14
N SER A 102 17.73 5.67 7.52
CA SER A 102 17.18 5.77 6.18
C SER A 102 16.20 4.66 5.84
N LYS A 103 15.48 4.88 4.74
CA LYS A 103 14.67 3.87 4.05
C LYS A 103 15.55 3.25 2.96
N GLY A 104 15.61 1.93 2.88
CA GLY A 104 16.20 1.25 1.74
C GLY A 104 15.27 1.27 0.53
N ASP A 105 15.80 0.82 -0.61
CA ASP A 105 15.03 0.64 -1.84
C ASP A 105 14.04 -0.51 -1.73
N TYR A 106 13.02 -0.51 -2.57
CA TYR A 106 12.12 -1.65 -2.68
C TYR A 106 12.78 -2.74 -3.53
N ASN A 107 12.93 -3.92 -2.94
CA ASN A 107 13.25 -5.14 -3.66
C ASN A 107 11.94 -5.78 -4.12
N ILE A 108 11.81 -5.99 -5.42
CA ILE A 108 10.61 -6.52 -6.06
C ILE A 108 10.95 -7.86 -6.70
N SER A 109 10.34 -8.93 -6.19
CA SER A 109 10.40 -10.26 -6.80
C SER A 109 9.10 -10.53 -7.53
N ILE A 110 9.18 -10.89 -8.81
CA ILE A 110 8.04 -11.13 -9.68
C ILE A 110 8.13 -12.56 -10.20
N MET A 111 7.07 -13.32 -10.01
CA MET A 111 6.85 -14.59 -10.70
C MET A 111 5.72 -14.37 -11.72
N LEU A 112 6.05 -14.60 -12.98
CA LEU A 112 5.12 -14.43 -14.09
C LEU A 112 5.09 -15.68 -14.95
N GLY A 113 4.02 -15.85 -15.72
CA GLY A 113 3.96 -16.87 -16.75
C GLY A 113 3.65 -16.27 -18.11
N VAL A 114 4.48 -16.59 -19.08
CA VAL A 114 4.29 -16.22 -20.47
C VAL A 114 3.45 -17.30 -21.15
N VAL A 115 2.43 -16.89 -21.89
CA VAL A 115 1.53 -17.74 -22.68
C VAL A 115 1.26 -17.04 -24.01
N ASN A 116 1.07 -17.84 -25.06
CA ASN A 116 0.58 -17.32 -26.33
C ASN A 116 -0.93 -17.09 -26.22
N TYR A 117 -1.40 -15.95 -26.72
CA TYR A 117 -2.83 -15.67 -26.82
C TYR A 117 -3.23 -15.75 -28.29
N ALA A 118 -4.35 -16.42 -28.57
CA ALA A 118 -4.94 -16.51 -29.90
C ALA A 118 -6.37 -15.97 -29.82
N ASP A 119 -6.69 -15.04 -30.71
CA ASP A 119 -8.04 -14.51 -30.84
C ASP A 119 -8.87 -15.47 -31.69
N ILE A 120 -9.95 -15.98 -31.11
CA ILE A 120 -10.90 -16.84 -31.81
C ILE A 120 -12.20 -16.06 -31.95
N TYR A 121 -12.57 -15.80 -33.20
CA TYR A 121 -13.88 -15.26 -33.53
C TYR A 121 -14.92 -16.38 -33.45
N ILE A 122 -15.83 -16.30 -32.48
CA ILE A 122 -16.96 -17.21 -32.39
C ILE A 122 -18.20 -16.50 -32.96
N PRO A 123 -18.68 -16.88 -34.16
CA PRO A 123 -19.90 -16.32 -34.69
C PRO A 123 -21.10 -16.80 -33.85
N ASN A 124 -21.82 -15.87 -33.22
CA ASN A 124 -23.10 -16.20 -32.59
C ASN A 124 -24.18 -16.33 -33.67
N ILE A 125 -24.50 -17.58 -34.03
CA ILE A 125 -25.49 -17.90 -35.07
C ILE A 125 -26.91 -17.43 -34.68
N ILE A 126 -27.18 -17.19 -33.40
CA ILE A 126 -28.52 -16.84 -32.88
C ILE A 126 -28.76 -15.33 -32.87
N THR A 127 -27.76 -14.52 -32.48
CA THR A 127 -27.90 -13.06 -32.35
C THR A 127 -27.27 -12.28 -33.50
N GLY A 128 -26.48 -12.93 -34.37
CA GLY A 128 -25.74 -12.26 -35.45
C GLY A 128 -24.59 -11.38 -34.96
N LEU A 129 -24.32 -11.35 -33.65
CA LEU A 129 -23.24 -10.59 -33.02
C LEU A 129 -22.13 -11.56 -32.59
N GLY A 130 -21.02 -11.58 -33.32
CA GLY A 130 -19.86 -12.39 -32.96
C GLY A 130 -19.20 -11.88 -31.69
N THR A 131 -18.66 -12.80 -30.90
CA THR A 131 -17.85 -12.48 -29.72
C THR A 131 -16.40 -12.82 -30.03
N ASP A 132 -15.53 -11.81 -29.96
CA ASP A 132 -14.08 -12.01 -29.95
C ASP A 132 -13.69 -12.52 -28.57
N VAL A 133 -13.15 -13.73 -28.50
CA VAL A 133 -12.66 -14.30 -27.25
C VAL A 133 -11.20 -14.67 -27.43
N THR A 134 -10.35 -14.07 -26.60
CA THR A 134 -8.92 -14.35 -26.55
C THR A 134 -8.68 -15.57 -25.67
N TYR A 135 -8.10 -16.63 -26.23
CA TYR A 135 -7.76 -17.86 -25.52
C TYR A 135 -6.26 -18.06 -25.41
N ALA A 136 -5.81 -18.72 -24.35
CA ALA A 136 -4.44 -19.21 -24.27
C ALA A 136 -4.25 -20.33 -25.31
N SER A 137 -3.28 -20.14 -26.21
CA SER A 137 -2.91 -21.15 -27.21
C SER A 137 -2.26 -22.36 -26.53
N ALA A 138 -2.33 -23.52 -27.19
CA ALA A 138 -1.64 -24.73 -26.77
C ALA A 138 -0.15 -24.75 -27.19
N GLU A 139 0.27 -23.78 -28.02
CA GLU A 139 1.65 -23.67 -28.49
C GLU A 139 2.57 -23.03 -27.44
N TYR A 140 3.81 -23.51 -27.37
CA TYR A 140 4.83 -22.92 -26.51
C TYR A 140 5.18 -21.49 -26.99
N PRO A 141 5.23 -20.50 -26.09
CA PRO A 141 5.35 -19.09 -26.46
C PRO A 141 6.78 -18.64 -26.78
N LEU A 142 7.41 -19.26 -27.79
CA LEU A 142 8.80 -18.99 -28.16
C LEU A 142 9.04 -17.52 -28.55
N GLU A 143 8.20 -16.96 -29.43
CA GLU A 143 8.39 -15.60 -29.92
C GLU A 143 8.12 -14.55 -28.83
N ARG A 144 7.09 -14.75 -28.00
CA ARG A 144 6.81 -13.89 -26.83
C ARG A 144 7.98 -13.90 -25.84
N ILE A 145 8.59 -15.06 -25.60
CA ILE A 145 9.79 -15.16 -24.73
C ILE A 145 10.96 -14.40 -25.35
N ARG A 146 11.16 -14.49 -26.68
CA ARG A 146 12.22 -13.77 -27.39
C ARG A 146 12.02 -12.25 -27.27
N GLU A 147 10.82 -11.76 -27.53
CA GLU A 147 10.46 -10.33 -27.39
C GLU A 147 10.71 -9.84 -25.97
N PHE A 148 10.28 -10.63 -24.98
CA PHE A 148 10.47 -10.26 -23.58
C PHE A 148 11.95 -10.32 -23.16
N HIS A 149 12.73 -11.26 -23.70
CA HIS A 149 14.16 -11.33 -23.46
C HIS A 149 14.88 -10.06 -23.94
N GLU A 150 14.49 -9.48 -25.08
CA GLU A 150 15.05 -8.19 -25.52
C GLU A 150 14.82 -7.06 -24.50
N ILE A 151 13.65 -7.03 -23.87
CA ILE A 151 13.33 -6.05 -22.82
C ILE A 151 14.18 -6.31 -21.57
N LEU A 152 14.31 -7.57 -21.15
CA LEU A 152 15.12 -7.96 -19.98
C LEU A 152 16.63 -7.76 -20.19
N ALA A 153 17.11 -7.83 -21.43
CA ALA A 153 18.51 -7.62 -21.77
C ALA A 153 18.91 -6.13 -21.76
N SER A 154 17.94 -5.20 -21.73
CA SER A 154 18.25 -3.78 -21.65
C SER A 154 18.78 -3.39 -20.26
N GLU A 155 19.83 -2.58 -20.23
CA GLU A 155 20.43 -2.07 -18.98
C GLU A 155 19.72 -0.81 -18.43
N GLU A 156 18.57 -0.47 -19.02
CA GLU A 156 17.88 0.77 -18.74
C GLU A 156 16.85 0.62 -17.61
N THR A 157 16.53 1.74 -16.95
CA THR A 157 15.38 1.79 -16.03
C THR A 157 14.09 1.51 -16.82
N LEU A 158 13.35 0.49 -16.39
CA LEU A 158 12.07 0.10 -16.97
C LEU A 158 10.92 0.80 -16.26
N SER A 159 9.92 1.21 -17.03
CA SER A 159 8.65 1.66 -16.47
C SER A 159 7.79 0.43 -16.17
N VAL A 160 7.29 0.34 -14.94
CA VAL A 160 6.52 -0.81 -14.46
C VAL A 160 5.17 -0.32 -13.93
N ALA A 161 4.09 -0.81 -14.54
CA ALA A 161 2.73 -0.47 -14.15
C ALA A 161 1.98 -1.73 -13.71
N SER A 162 1.52 -1.74 -12.47
CA SER A 162 0.63 -2.76 -11.93
C SER A 162 -0.22 -2.16 -10.81
N PRO A 163 -1.52 -2.52 -10.70
CA PRO A 163 -2.36 -2.07 -9.60
C PRO A 163 -1.73 -2.33 -8.23
N PHE A 164 -1.02 -3.44 -8.07
CA PHE A 164 -0.35 -3.79 -6.82
C PHE A 164 0.86 -2.89 -6.50
N LEU A 165 1.71 -2.63 -7.50
CA LEU A 165 2.89 -1.76 -7.32
C LEU A 165 2.51 -0.29 -7.10
N SER A 166 1.41 0.16 -7.70
CA SER A 166 0.89 1.52 -7.53
C SER A 166 0.56 1.85 -6.06
N ILE A 167 0.18 0.85 -5.25
CA ILE A 167 -0.04 1.02 -3.80
C ILE A 167 1.24 1.53 -3.10
N PHE A 168 2.40 1.08 -3.57
CA PHE A 168 3.71 1.45 -3.03
C PHE A 168 4.32 2.68 -3.74
N LYS A 169 3.59 3.29 -4.69
CA LYS A 169 4.07 4.38 -5.55
C LYS A 169 5.34 4.01 -6.31
N ILE A 170 5.42 2.77 -6.79
CA ILE A 170 6.54 2.30 -7.61
C ILE A 170 6.09 2.35 -9.07
N GLU A 171 6.75 3.19 -9.85
CA GLU A 171 6.47 3.40 -11.29
C GLU A 171 7.67 3.00 -12.17
N SER A 172 8.88 3.00 -11.60
CA SER A 172 10.11 2.65 -12.28
C SER A 172 10.91 1.64 -11.48
N ALA A 173 11.55 0.70 -12.17
CA ALA A 173 12.41 -0.30 -11.58
C ALA A 173 13.53 -0.74 -12.54
N VAL A 174 14.63 -1.21 -11.97
CA VAL A 174 15.77 -1.77 -12.70
C VAL A 174 15.84 -3.26 -12.45
N VAL A 175 16.05 -4.04 -13.51
CA VAL A 175 16.19 -5.50 -13.40
C VAL A 175 17.55 -5.84 -12.80
N LYS A 176 17.55 -6.63 -11.72
CA LYS A 176 18.77 -7.12 -11.07
C LYS A 176 19.17 -8.49 -11.61
N SER A 177 18.20 -9.38 -11.75
CA SER A 177 18.40 -10.73 -12.27
C SER A 177 17.09 -11.34 -12.74
N TYR A 178 17.17 -12.26 -13.69
CA TYR A 178 16.04 -13.09 -14.11
C TYR A 178 16.48 -14.55 -14.16
N ALA A 179 15.55 -15.47 -13.91
CA ALA A 179 15.77 -16.90 -13.95
C ALA A 179 14.66 -17.56 -14.78
N LEU A 180 15.09 -18.41 -15.70
CA LEU A 180 14.23 -19.21 -16.58
C LEU A 180 14.68 -20.67 -16.47
N GLU A 181 13.75 -21.55 -16.12
CA GLU A 181 14.01 -22.99 -16.08
C GLU A 181 13.27 -23.66 -17.24
N GLN A 182 13.96 -24.58 -17.92
CA GLN A 182 13.35 -25.33 -19.01
C GLN A 182 12.33 -26.32 -18.44
N GLU A 183 11.07 -26.16 -18.81
CA GLU A 183 10.00 -27.10 -18.47
C GLU A 183 9.90 -28.20 -19.54
N THR A 184 9.54 -29.42 -19.16
CA THR A 184 9.53 -30.58 -20.08
C THR A 184 8.42 -30.49 -21.13
N PHE A 185 7.23 -30.05 -20.73
CA PHE A 185 6.07 -29.86 -21.60
C PHE A 185 5.19 -28.77 -21.00
N GLY A 186 4.78 -27.79 -21.81
CA GLY A 186 3.88 -26.75 -21.37
C GLY A 186 3.59 -25.76 -22.49
N ASN A 187 2.39 -25.18 -22.47
CA ASN A 187 2.06 -24.00 -23.26
C ASN A 187 2.32 -22.69 -22.49
N ARG A 188 2.91 -22.80 -21.31
CA ARG A 188 3.26 -21.70 -20.41
C ARG A 188 4.73 -21.82 -20.04
N GLN A 189 5.41 -20.69 -19.95
CA GLN A 189 6.77 -20.61 -19.43
C GLN A 189 6.79 -19.73 -18.19
N SER A 190 7.21 -20.30 -17.07
CA SER A 190 7.37 -19.57 -15.81
C SER A 190 8.70 -18.80 -15.81
N ILE A 191 8.67 -17.51 -15.43
CA ILE A 191 9.87 -16.66 -15.32
C ILE A 191 9.86 -16.01 -13.93
N LYS A 192 11.03 -16.02 -13.28
CA LYS A 192 11.25 -15.28 -12.04
C LYS A 192 12.17 -14.10 -12.30
N ILE A 193 11.80 -12.92 -11.82
CA ILE A 193 12.54 -11.68 -12.01
C ILE A 193 12.70 -11.00 -10.67
N GLU A 194 13.91 -10.53 -10.41
CA GLU A 194 14.23 -9.68 -9.27
C GLU A 194 14.57 -8.29 -9.80
N MET A 195 13.91 -7.27 -9.24
CA MET A 195 14.09 -5.88 -9.60
C MET A 195 14.30 -5.01 -8.36
N LEU A 196 14.87 -3.84 -8.56
CA LEU A 196 14.99 -2.78 -7.56
C LEU A 196 14.18 -1.56 -8.00
N SER A 197 13.40 -0.97 -7.11
CA SER A 197 12.71 0.28 -7.40
C SER A 197 13.72 1.39 -7.67
N ASP A 198 13.47 2.16 -8.71
CA ASP A 198 14.19 3.39 -8.99
C ASP A 198 13.23 4.57 -8.84
N TYR A 199 13.71 5.67 -8.28
CA TYR A 199 12.94 6.90 -8.14
C TYR A 199 13.67 8.02 -8.90
N PRO A 200 12.99 8.72 -9.82
CA PRO A 200 13.62 9.84 -10.51
C PRO A 200 13.96 10.92 -9.47
N TYR A 201 15.24 11.30 -9.40
CA TYR A 201 15.70 12.38 -8.53
C TYR A 201 15.86 13.66 -9.34
N GLU A 202 15.30 14.76 -8.83
CA GLU A 202 15.50 16.09 -9.41
C GLU A 202 16.84 16.65 -8.94
N ILE A 203 17.81 16.77 -9.86
CA ILE A 203 19.06 17.50 -9.55
C ILE A 203 18.73 19.00 -9.55
N LYS A 204 18.51 19.57 -8.36
CA LYS A 204 18.42 21.03 -8.19
C LYS A 204 19.83 21.61 -8.07
N LEU A 205 20.34 22.17 -9.16
CA LEU A 205 21.57 22.95 -9.14
C LEU A 205 21.36 24.19 -8.29
N LYS A 206 22.00 24.26 -7.11
CA LYS A 206 22.10 25.51 -6.35
C LYS A 206 23.17 26.37 -7.01
N GLU A 207 22.77 27.47 -7.66
CA GLU A 207 23.72 28.51 -8.05
C GLU A 207 24.39 29.06 -6.78
N GLN A 208 25.72 28.95 -6.69
CA GLN A 208 26.51 29.57 -5.63
C GLN A 208 26.48 31.09 -5.80
N LYS A 209 25.53 31.74 -5.14
CA LYS A 209 25.67 33.12 -4.68
C LYS A 209 25.54 33.08 -3.16
N ASP A 210 26.33 33.91 -2.48
CA ASP A 210 26.45 34.04 -1.01
C ASP A 210 27.62 33.28 -0.37
N VAL A 211 28.84 33.56 -0.82
CA VAL A 211 29.96 33.72 0.12
C VAL A 211 30.49 35.14 -0.04
N GLU A 212 29.83 36.10 0.59
CA GLU A 212 30.45 37.41 0.83
C GLU A 212 31.61 37.20 1.80
N VAL A 213 32.83 37.15 1.25
CA VAL A 213 34.05 37.25 2.04
C VAL A 213 34.10 38.66 2.61
N LYS A 214 33.73 38.82 3.88
CA LYS A 214 34.01 40.05 4.62
C LYS A 214 35.53 40.20 4.75
N LYS A 215 36.06 41.21 4.06
CA LYS A 215 37.43 41.72 4.22
C LYS A 215 37.57 42.44 5.55
#